data_AF-A0A8T3WBX7-F1
#
_entry.id   AF-A0A8T3WBX7-F1
#
_cell.length_a   1.000
_cell.length_b   1.000
_cell.length_c   1.000
_cell.angle_alpha   90.00
_cell.angle_beta   90.00
_cell.angle_gamma   90.00
#
_symmetry.space_group_name_H-M   'P 1'
#
loop_
_entity.id
_entity.type
_entity.pdbx_description
1 polymer ?
#
loop_
_entity_poly.entity_id
_entity_poly.type
_entity_poly.pdbx_seq_one_letter_code
_entity_poly.pdbx_strand_id
1 'polypeptide(L)'
;MSLTASSVGQPRVVKQLTSLLTPKALEQEFDFIAGNANSGMIYGWVLRDEAERLSGREVPYVYVREEQKKGGQQERITGNSNNPSINQGDRVLIVESEDDPDIFLTKVNSSVEALREAGYQPNQVATILQPSSEVVRRLQELGLMLSYSVKPDDLKDIIASGGIRRTLQTQQIPYELGNPMEIAPRIIEAGALEIRDIDGGEKPFLYSSGNWGPGYLMIKGLVGQPHLMKYLCAQVALRVPKDRVDFVVGNVTGGLIPGWEIRNNLEMQKGEEVPFVYVEGSRVSEGRMIGEEDNHLVRKGDKSLVVEELVNFLQTTTNSVLLSRHRGYDAKLAATILHYKNPIALKQLGEHGLELFYVVSLPDIIDAAERSPMFKPRAVADYRRFLENPLKWQADRGYEPVREGGTR
;
A
#
# COMPACT_ATOMS: atom_id res chain seq x y z
N MET A 1 -7.96 -22.95 -6.35
CA MET A 1 -7.26 -21.69 -6.08
C MET A 1 -8.25 -20.55 -6.27
N SER A 2 -8.10 -19.46 -5.52
CA SER A 2 -8.90 -18.25 -5.75
C SER A 2 -8.59 -17.68 -7.14
N LEU A 3 -9.62 -17.47 -7.95
CA LEU A 3 -9.53 -16.91 -9.31
C LEU A 3 -9.11 -15.44 -9.25
N THR A 4 -9.62 -14.69 -8.27
CA THR A 4 -9.25 -13.28 -8.08
C THR A 4 -7.79 -13.15 -7.67
N ALA A 5 -7.34 -13.94 -6.69
CA ALA A 5 -5.95 -14.03 -6.27
C ALA A 5 -5.01 -14.37 -7.43
N SER A 6 -5.42 -15.27 -8.33
CA SER A 6 -4.65 -15.61 -9.54
C SER A 6 -4.58 -14.44 -10.53
N SER A 7 -5.69 -13.71 -10.68
CA SER A 7 -5.78 -12.64 -11.67
C SER A 7 -4.96 -11.39 -11.36
N VAL A 8 -4.62 -11.13 -10.08
CA VAL A 8 -3.77 -10.00 -9.70
C VAL A 8 -2.39 -10.04 -10.38
N GLY A 9 -1.93 -11.28 -10.67
CA GLY A 9 -0.71 -11.61 -11.40
C GLY A 9 -0.64 -11.05 -12.80
N GLN A 10 -1.79 -10.77 -13.40
CA GLN A 10 -1.96 -10.42 -14.80
C GLN A 10 -2.60 -9.03 -14.90
N PRO A 11 -1.82 -7.95 -14.99
CA PRO A 11 -2.36 -6.62 -14.88
C PRO A 11 -3.40 -6.22 -15.91
N ARG A 12 -3.31 -6.74 -17.14
CA ARG A 12 -4.34 -6.54 -18.16
C ARG A 12 -5.69 -7.13 -17.75
N VAL A 13 -5.69 -8.26 -17.05
CA VAL A 13 -6.90 -8.87 -16.49
C VAL A 13 -7.50 -7.96 -15.42
N VAL A 14 -6.71 -7.50 -14.45
CA VAL A 14 -7.19 -6.55 -13.42
C VAL A 14 -7.78 -5.28 -14.04
N LYS A 15 -7.08 -4.66 -15.00
CA LYS A 15 -7.54 -3.46 -15.72
C LYS A 15 -8.84 -3.73 -16.50
N GLN A 16 -8.97 -4.90 -17.13
CA GLN A 16 -10.21 -5.29 -17.81
C GLN A 16 -11.37 -5.46 -16.84
N LEU A 17 -11.19 -6.22 -15.76
CA LEU A 17 -12.25 -6.50 -14.79
C LEU A 17 -12.76 -5.21 -14.14
N THR A 18 -11.85 -4.32 -13.74
CA THR A 18 -12.21 -3.01 -13.19
C THR A 18 -12.89 -2.10 -14.21
N SER A 19 -12.51 -2.15 -15.50
CA SER A 19 -13.23 -1.39 -16.55
C SER A 19 -14.67 -1.86 -16.76
N LEU A 20 -14.97 -3.14 -16.52
CA LEU A 20 -16.34 -3.69 -16.56
C LEU A 20 -17.15 -3.34 -15.30
N LEU A 21 -16.47 -3.19 -14.17
CA LEU A 21 -17.05 -2.89 -12.86
C LEU A 21 -17.40 -1.42 -12.70
N THR A 22 -16.50 -0.53 -13.14
CA THR A 22 -16.55 0.90 -12.79
C THR A 22 -17.82 1.60 -13.25
N PRO A 23 -18.34 1.40 -14.49
CA PRO A 23 -19.59 2.03 -14.90
C PRO A 23 -20.78 1.65 -14.00
N LYS A 24 -20.86 0.38 -13.60
CA LYS A 24 -21.91 -0.11 -12.67
C LYS A 24 -21.74 0.47 -11.28
N ALA A 25 -20.49 0.64 -10.83
CA ALA A 25 -20.20 1.24 -9.54
C ALA A 25 -20.66 2.71 -9.49
N LEU A 26 -20.44 3.46 -10.59
CA LEU A 26 -20.83 4.86 -10.74
C LEU A 26 -22.34 5.10 -10.91
N GLU A 27 -23.15 4.07 -11.07
CA GLU A 27 -24.63 4.20 -11.04
C GLU A 27 -25.13 4.64 -9.65
N GLN A 28 -24.30 4.48 -8.62
CA GLN A 28 -24.57 4.91 -7.26
C GLN A 28 -23.55 5.95 -6.83
N GLU A 29 -24.01 6.92 -6.05
CA GLU A 29 -23.13 7.97 -5.56
C GLU A 29 -22.28 7.49 -4.38
N PHE A 30 -20.98 7.76 -4.46
CA PHE A 30 -20.01 7.58 -3.38
C PHE A 30 -19.03 8.76 -3.41
N ASP A 31 -18.46 9.11 -2.26
CA ASP A 31 -17.54 10.25 -2.17
C ASP A 31 -16.08 9.77 -2.25
N PHE A 32 -15.77 8.62 -1.63
CA PHE A 32 -14.47 7.95 -1.74
C PHE A 32 -14.57 6.42 -1.82
N ILE A 33 -13.45 5.78 -2.18
CA ILE A 33 -13.34 4.32 -2.29
C ILE A 33 -12.51 3.76 -1.13
N ALA A 34 -12.98 2.67 -0.53
CA ALA A 34 -12.30 1.94 0.52
C ALA A 34 -11.99 0.50 0.07
N GLY A 35 -10.73 0.18 -0.18
CA GLY A 35 -10.32 -1.21 -0.39
C GLY A 35 -10.19 -1.97 0.93
N ASN A 36 -10.74 -3.16 1.05
CA ASN A 36 -10.34 -4.03 2.16
C ASN A 36 -8.85 -4.40 2.03
N ALA A 37 -8.14 -4.47 3.15
CA ALA A 37 -6.71 -4.80 3.17
C ALA A 37 -6.43 -6.14 2.47
N ASN A 38 -5.34 -6.18 1.71
CA ASN A 38 -4.92 -7.30 0.86
C ASN A 38 -5.76 -7.39 -0.42
N SER A 39 -6.84 -8.18 -0.44
CA SER A 39 -7.59 -8.56 -1.64
C SER A 39 -8.35 -7.39 -2.27
N GLY A 40 -8.90 -6.48 -1.48
CA GLY A 40 -9.63 -5.30 -1.99
C GLY A 40 -8.73 -4.18 -2.51
N MET A 41 -7.45 -4.16 -2.14
CA MET A 41 -6.61 -2.96 -2.31
C MET A 41 -6.32 -2.65 -3.78
N ILE A 42 -5.81 -3.62 -4.54
CA ILE A 42 -5.42 -3.41 -5.94
C ILE A 42 -6.64 -3.07 -6.80
N TYR A 43 -7.72 -3.84 -6.67
CA TYR A 43 -8.93 -3.56 -7.45
C TYR A 43 -9.57 -2.24 -7.07
N GLY A 44 -9.61 -1.89 -5.78
CA GLY A 44 -10.14 -0.60 -5.34
C GLY A 44 -9.31 0.56 -5.87
N TRP A 45 -7.99 0.44 -5.87
CA TRP A 45 -7.10 1.47 -6.39
C TRP A 45 -7.23 1.68 -7.90
N VAL A 46 -7.34 0.59 -8.67
CA VAL A 46 -7.53 0.65 -10.12
C VAL A 46 -8.93 1.12 -10.49
N LEU A 47 -9.97 0.67 -9.76
CA LEU A 47 -11.34 1.17 -9.91
C LEU A 47 -11.38 2.67 -9.63
N ARG A 48 -10.63 3.16 -8.64
CA ARG A 48 -10.51 4.59 -8.34
C ARG A 48 -9.96 5.38 -9.52
N ASP A 49 -8.82 4.96 -10.11
CA ASP A 49 -8.25 5.62 -11.29
C ASP A 49 -9.26 5.67 -12.46
N GLU A 50 -9.99 4.58 -12.69
CA GLU A 50 -11.00 4.52 -13.75
C GLU A 50 -12.24 5.37 -13.43
N ALA A 51 -12.65 5.43 -12.16
CA ALA A 51 -13.76 6.26 -11.70
C ALA A 51 -13.42 7.75 -11.86
N GLU A 52 -12.21 8.18 -11.51
CA GLU A 52 -11.73 9.55 -11.76
C GLU A 52 -11.76 9.88 -13.25
N ARG A 53 -11.27 8.95 -14.09
CA ARG A 53 -11.25 9.13 -15.56
C ARG A 53 -12.66 9.28 -16.14
N LEU A 54 -13.63 8.49 -15.67
CA LEU A 54 -14.99 8.48 -16.19
C LEU A 54 -15.85 9.63 -15.64
N SER A 55 -15.66 9.98 -14.37
CA SER A 55 -16.45 11.02 -13.70
C SER A 55 -15.85 12.42 -13.83
N GLY A 56 -14.56 12.54 -14.13
CA GLY A 56 -13.84 13.81 -14.22
C GLY A 56 -13.60 14.51 -12.87
N ARG A 57 -13.87 13.85 -11.75
CA ARG A 57 -13.57 14.34 -10.40
C ARG A 57 -12.46 13.54 -9.75
N GLU A 58 -11.79 14.14 -8.77
CA GLU A 58 -10.89 13.40 -7.87
C GLU A 58 -11.71 12.44 -7.00
N VAL A 59 -11.16 11.24 -6.77
CA VAL A 59 -11.79 10.21 -5.96
C VAL A 59 -10.79 9.78 -4.89
N PRO A 60 -10.96 10.21 -3.63
CA PRO A 60 -10.08 9.77 -2.56
C PRO A 60 -10.08 8.26 -2.39
N TYR A 61 -8.98 7.74 -1.85
CA TYR A 61 -8.82 6.32 -1.59
C TYR A 61 -8.33 6.05 -0.18
N VAL A 62 -8.91 5.05 0.46
CA VAL A 62 -8.43 4.50 1.73
C VAL A 62 -8.37 2.98 1.65
N TYR A 63 -7.70 2.36 2.61
CA TYR A 63 -7.92 0.94 2.86
C TYR A 63 -8.27 0.65 4.31
N VAL A 64 -9.07 -0.38 4.51
CA VAL A 64 -9.61 -0.78 5.81
C VAL A 64 -8.96 -2.07 6.26
N ARG A 65 -8.42 -2.08 7.48
CA ARG A 65 -7.86 -3.28 8.11
C ARG A 65 -8.94 -4.00 8.92
N GLU A 66 -8.88 -5.33 8.91
CA GLU A 66 -9.74 -6.16 9.76
C GLU A 66 -9.47 -5.90 11.25
N GLU A 67 -8.19 -5.85 11.64
CA GLU A 67 -7.76 -5.57 13.00
C GLU A 67 -7.12 -4.18 13.14
N GLN A 68 -7.33 -3.57 14.29
CA GLN A 68 -6.65 -2.34 14.67
C GLN A 68 -5.15 -2.60 14.88
N LYS A 69 -4.30 -1.69 14.42
CA LYS A 69 -2.86 -1.75 14.69
C LYS A 69 -2.56 -1.73 16.18
N LYS A 70 -1.72 -2.66 16.63
CA LYS A 70 -1.12 -2.64 17.97
C LYS A 70 0.06 -1.67 17.99
N GLY A 71 -0.18 -0.43 18.40
CA GLY A 71 0.84 0.62 18.52
C GLY A 71 0.89 1.65 17.37
N GLY A 72 1.68 2.70 17.56
CA GLY A 72 1.73 3.88 16.69
C GLY A 72 0.42 4.68 16.74
N GLN A 73 -0.07 5.11 15.58
CA GLN A 73 -1.37 5.79 15.45
C GLN A 73 -2.59 4.84 15.55
N GLN A 74 -2.38 3.52 15.68
CA GLN A 74 -3.46 2.54 15.90
C GLN A 74 -4.64 2.64 14.92
N GLU A 75 -4.38 3.02 13.68
CA GLU A 75 -5.42 3.24 12.66
C GLU A 75 -6.06 1.91 12.19
N ARG A 76 -7.40 1.91 12.05
CA ARG A 76 -8.17 0.84 11.38
C ARG A 76 -8.45 1.17 9.91
N ILE A 77 -8.57 2.46 9.59
CA ILE A 77 -8.67 2.99 8.23
C ILE A 77 -7.36 3.73 7.95
N THR A 78 -6.66 3.37 6.88
CA THR A 78 -5.43 4.05 6.47
C THR A 78 -5.69 4.94 5.27
N GLY A 79 -5.27 6.19 5.34
CA GLY A 79 -5.42 7.19 4.28
C GLY A 79 -6.43 8.29 4.58
N ASN A 80 -7.30 8.11 5.57
CA ASN A 80 -8.30 9.11 5.91
C ASN A 80 -7.73 10.33 6.64
N SER A 81 -6.80 10.12 7.59
CA SER A 81 -6.22 11.20 8.39
C SER A 81 -5.42 12.22 7.59
N ASN A 82 -4.88 11.79 6.45
CA ASN A 82 -3.98 12.58 5.64
C ASN A 82 -4.68 13.15 4.40
N ASN A 83 -6.01 13.02 4.27
CA ASN A 83 -6.74 13.64 3.18
C ASN A 83 -7.81 14.61 3.72
N PRO A 84 -7.64 15.93 3.53
CA PRO A 84 -8.61 16.92 3.97
C PRO A 84 -9.95 16.88 3.21
N SER A 85 -10.04 16.16 2.09
CA SER A 85 -11.28 16.02 1.31
C SER A 85 -12.21 14.91 1.83
N ILE A 86 -11.77 14.10 2.80
CA ILE A 86 -12.59 13.03 3.40
C ILE A 86 -13.24 13.55 4.68
N ASN A 87 -14.56 13.60 4.70
CA ASN A 87 -15.36 14.19 5.77
C ASN A 87 -16.28 13.18 6.44
N GLN A 88 -16.70 13.47 7.68
CA GLN A 88 -17.77 12.71 8.31
C GLN A 88 -19.05 12.81 7.48
N GLY A 89 -19.79 11.70 7.38
CA GLY A 89 -20.98 11.57 6.56
C GLY A 89 -20.72 11.17 5.11
N ASP A 90 -19.47 11.21 4.64
CA ASP A 90 -19.11 10.80 3.28
C ASP A 90 -19.52 9.35 3.01
N ARG A 91 -20.04 9.13 1.80
CA ARG A 91 -20.48 7.83 1.31
C ARG A 91 -19.31 7.03 0.78
N VAL A 92 -19.34 5.73 1.05
CA VAL A 92 -18.19 4.86 0.81
C VAL A 92 -18.56 3.70 -0.10
N LEU A 93 -17.82 3.58 -1.20
CA LEU A 93 -17.76 2.37 -2.00
C LEU A 93 -16.68 1.44 -1.43
N ILE A 94 -17.10 0.32 -0.83
CA ILE A 94 -16.20 -0.73 -0.36
C ILE A 94 -15.79 -1.61 -1.55
N VAL A 95 -14.52 -1.95 -1.68
CA VAL A 95 -14.03 -2.90 -2.70
C VAL A 95 -13.40 -4.11 -2.02
N GLU A 96 -13.90 -5.28 -2.35
CA GLU A 96 -13.43 -6.58 -1.84
C GLU A 96 -13.43 -7.60 -3.00
N SER A 97 -12.40 -8.45 -3.07
CA SER A 97 -12.24 -9.45 -4.14
C SER A 97 -12.10 -10.88 -3.63
N GLU A 98 -12.29 -11.13 -2.34
CA GLU A 98 -12.32 -12.48 -1.79
C GLU A 98 -13.37 -13.37 -2.49
N ASP A 99 -12.95 -14.60 -2.81
CA ASP A 99 -13.78 -15.56 -3.54
C ASP A 99 -14.61 -16.44 -2.61
N ASP A 100 -14.11 -16.70 -1.41
CA ASP A 100 -14.84 -17.45 -0.40
C ASP A 100 -15.99 -16.59 0.17
N PRO A 101 -17.26 -17.02 0.04
CA PRO A 101 -18.41 -16.23 0.47
C PRO A 101 -18.40 -15.82 1.95
N ASP A 102 -17.92 -16.70 2.83
CA ASP A 102 -17.95 -16.47 4.27
C ASP A 102 -16.83 -15.52 4.68
N ILE A 103 -15.63 -15.68 4.10
CA ILE A 103 -14.52 -14.75 4.30
C ILE A 103 -14.85 -13.38 3.71
N PHE A 104 -15.45 -13.34 2.51
CA PHE A 104 -15.92 -12.11 1.87
C PHE A 104 -16.89 -11.33 2.77
N LEU A 105 -17.94 -11.99 3.27
CA LEU A 105 -18.92 -11.34 4.16
C LEU A 105 -18.28 -10.87 5.47
N THR A 106 -17.36 -11.65 6.04
CA THR A 106 -16.64 -11.28 7.27
C THR A 106 -15.82 -10.00 7.07
N LYS A 107 -15.06 -9.93 5.97
CA LYS A 107 -14.24 -8.76 5.60
C LYS A 107 -15.08 -7.52 5.32
N VAL A 108 -16.17 -7.68 4.56
CA VAL A 108 -17.11 -6.58 4.26
C VAL A 108 -17.76 -6.07 5.55
N ASN A 109 -18.24 -6.96 6.43
CA ASN A 109 -18.85 -6.55 7.70
C ASN A 109 -17.86 -5.79 8.60
N SER A 110 -16.63 -6.29 8.75
CA SER A 110 -15.58 -5.60 9.50
C SER A 110 -15.28 -4.22 8.91
N SER A 111 -15.31 -4.09 7.58
CA SER A 111 -15.10 -2.80 6.90
C SER A 111 -16.24 -1.83 7.16
N VAL A 112 -17.49 -2.31 7.10
CA VAL A 112 -18.70 -1.51 7.40
C VAL A 112 -18.66 -0.98 8.83
N GLU A 113 -18.30 -1.83 9.81
CA GLU A 113 -18.17 -1.44 11.21
C GLU A 113 -17.11 -0.35 11.37
N ALA A 114 -15.90 -0.56 10.84
CA ALA A 114 -14.81 0.41 10.91
C ALA A 114 -15.20 1.78 10.32
N LEU A 115 -15.86 1.76 9.15
CA LEU A 115 -16.27 2.97 8.44
C LEU A 115 -17.38 3.72 9.20
N ARG A 116 -18.36 3.00 9.75
CA ARG A 116 -19.43 3.60 10.57
C ARG A 116 -18.91 4.17 11.89
N GLU A 117 -18.00 3.47 12.55
CA GLU A 117 -17.31 3.95 13.76
C GLU A 117 -16.54 5.26 13.51
N ALA A 118 -15.95 5.40 12.32
CA ALA A 118 -15.27 6.61 11.89
C ALA A 118 -16.22 7.73 11.38
N GLY A 119 -17.54 7.49 11.39
CA GLY A 119 -18.56 8.46 11.01
C GLY A 119 -18.86 8.52 9.51
N TYR A 120 -18.45 7.53 8.72
CA TYR A 120 -18.74 7.45 7.27
C TYR A 120 -20.02 6.64 6.99
N GLN A 121 -20.53 6.74 5.76
CA GLN A 121 -21.74 6.07 5.30
C GLN A 121 -21.43 5.02 4.22
N PRO A 122 -20.98 3.79 4.60
CA PRO A 122 -20.85 2.72 3.62
C PRO A 122 -22.22 2.36 3.05
N ASN A 123 -22.39 2.57 1.75
CA ASN A 123 -23.67 2.41 1.03
C ASN A 123 -23.57 1.42 -0.14
N GLN A 124 -22.36 1.05 -0.55
CA GLN A 124 -22.13 0.16 -1.68
C GLN A 124 -20.92 -0.74 -1.46
N VAL A 125 -20.97 -1.92 -2.05
CA VAL A 125 -19.83 -2.82 -2.22
C VAL A 125 -19.66 -3.18 -3.69
N ALA A 126 -18.41 -3.18 -4.14
CA ALA A 126 -18.02 -3.68 -5.45
C ALA A 126 -17.08 -4.87 -5.31
N THR A 127 -17.33 -5.91 -6.11
CA THR A 127 -16.50 -7.12 -6.16
C THR A 127 -16.24 -7.56 -7.61
N ILE A 128 -15.29 -8.45 -7.80
CA ILE A 128 -14.95 -8.97 -9.12
C ILE A 128 -15.97 -10.01 -9.57
N LEU A 129 -16.24 -11.00 -8.73
CA LEU A 129 -17.11 -12.11 -9.05
C LEU A 129 -18.56 -11.84 -8.66
N GLN A 130 -19.49 -12.27 -9.50
CA GLN A 130 -20.89 -12.33 -9.13
C GLN A 130 -21.05 -13.25 -7.90
N PRO A 131 -21.51 -12.73 -6.76
CA PRO A 131 -21.71 -13.54 -5.57
C PRO A 131 -23.04 -14.32 -5.66
N SER A 132 -23.21 -15.30 -4.77
CA SER A 132 -24.46 -16.07 -4.68
C SER A 132 -25.62 -15.20 -4.19
N SER A 133 -26.87 -15.60 -4.48
CA SER A 133 -28.06 -14.87 -4.03
C SER A 133 -28.12 -14.72 -2.50
N GLU A 134 -27.55 -15.66 -1.75
CA GLU A 134 -27.46 -15.58 -0.30
C GLU A 134 -26.52 -14.46 0.16
N VAL A 135 -25.34 -14.34 -0.45
CA VAL A 135 -24.41 -13.23 -0.18
C VAL A 135 -25.07 -11.89 -0.53
N VAL A 136 -25.77 -11.80 -1.66
CA VAL A 136 -26.51 -10.58 -2.05
C VAL A 136 -27.52 -10.19 -0.97
N ARG A 137 -28.31 -11.15 -0.47
CA ARG A 137 -29.29 -10.91 0.60
C ARG A 137 -28.61 -10.39 1.87
N ARG A 138 -27.49 -11.00 2.28
CA ARG A 138 -26.72 -10.56 3.46
C ARG A 138 -26.14 -9.16 3.31
N LEU A 139 -25.70 -8.78 2.10
CA LEU A 139 -25.24 -7.42 1.82
C LEU A 139 -26.38 -6.39 1.90
N GLN A 140 -27.57 -6.76 1.41
CA GLN A 140 -28.78 -5.92 1.51
C GLN A 140 -29.20 -5.72 2.98
N GLU A 141 -29.09 -6.74 3.83
CA GLU A 141 -29.33 -6.63 5.27
C GLU A 141 -28.36 -5.64 5.96
N LEU A 142 -27.14 -5.46 5.42
CA LEU A 142 -26.20 -4.44 5.86
C LEU A 142 -26.50 -3.04 5.29
N GLY A 143 -27.49 -2.92 4.40
CA GLY A 143 -27.82 -1.68 3.70
C GLY A 143 -26.91 -1.36 2.52
N LEU A 144 -26.23 -2.37 1.95
CA LEU A 144 -25.28 -2.18 0.86
C LEU A 144 -25.89 -2.55 -0.49
N MET A 145 -25.67 -1.68 -1.49
CA MET A 145 -25.88 -2.02 -2.89
C MET A 145 -24.67 -2.76 -3.46
N LEU A 146 -24.89 -3.72 -4.34
CA LEU A 146 -23.83 -4.55 -4.91
C LEU A 146 -23.60 -4.20 -6.39
N SER A 147 -22.33 -3.99 -6.74
CA SER A 147 -21.84 -4.01 -8.13
C SER A 147 -20.82 -5.14 -8.30
N TYR A 148 -20.86 -5.84 -9.43
CA TYR A 148 -19.86 -6.88 -9.72
C TYR A 148 -19.41 -6.87 -11.18
N SER A 149 -18.21 -7.40 -11.44
CA SER A 149 -17.60 -7.36 -12.77
C SER A 149 -18.21 -8.43 -13.67
N VAL A 150 -17.99 -9.71 -13.32
CA VAL A 150 -18.19 -10.87 -14.21
C VAL A 150 -18.73 -12.09 -13.46
N LYS A 151 -19.23 -13.09 -14.20
CA LYS A 151 -19.55 -14.40 -13.61
C LYS A 151 -18.28 -15.23 -13.42
N PRO A 152 -18.28 -16.22 -12.51
CA PRO A 152 -17.11 -17.09 -12.27
C PRO A 152 -16.55 -17.77 -13.52
N ASP A 153 -17.41 -18.21 -14.44
CA ASP A 153 -16.94 -18.87 -15.67
C ASP A 153 -16.28 -17.89 -16.65
N ASP A 154 -16.84 -16.68 -16.78
CA ASP A 154 -16.25 -15.61 -17.62
C ASP A 154 -14.85 -15.20 -17.11
N LEU A 155 -14.63 -15.21 -15.78
CA LEU A 155 -13.33 -14.85 -15.20
C LEU A 155 -12.24 -15.84 -15.63
N LYS A 156 -12.54 -17.14 -15.68
CA LYS A 156 -11.57 -18.15 -16.13
C LYS A 156 -11.14 -17.89 -17.57
N ASP A 157 -12.08 -17.57 -18.45
CA ASP A 157 -11.82 -17.28 -19.85
C ASP A 157 -10.99 -15.99 -20.01
N ILE A 158 -11.30 -14.96 -19.22
CA ILE A 158 -10.53 -13.70 -19.21
C ILE A 158 -9.09 -13.96 -18.76
N ILE A 159 -8.88 -14.71 -17.67
CA ILE A 159 -7.54 -15.07 -17.18
C ILE A 159 -6.78 -15.89 -18.23
N ALA A 160 -7.43 -16.89 -18.84
CA ALA A 160 -6.82 -17.74 -19.87
C ALA A 160 -6.43 -16.94 -21.12
N SER A 161 -7.18 -15.90 -21.48
CA SER A 161 -6.87 -15.03 -22.62
C SER A 161 -5.72 -14.04 -22.36
N GLY A 162 -5.35 -13.82 -21.08
CA GLY A 162 -4.41 -12.77 -20.66
C GLY A 162 -5.02 -11.37 -20.60
N GLY A 163 -6.36 -11.27 -20.58
CA GLY A 163 -7.11 -10.03 -20.65
C GLY A 163 -7.01 -9.31 -22.01
N ILE A 164 -7.40 -8.03 -22.04
CA ILE A 164 -7.40 -7.23 -23.30
C ILE A 164 -5.96 -7.03 -23.79
N ARG A 165 -5.62 -7.71 -24.89
CA ARG A 165 -4.34 -7.52 -25.59
C ARG A 165 -4.34 -6.19 -26.32
N ARG A 166 -3.51 -5.25 -25.86
CA ARG A 166 -3.16 -4.03 -26.57
C ARG A 166 -1.65 -3.98 -26.75
N THR A 167 -1.22 -3.55 -27.94
CA THR A 167 0.18 -3.23 -28.19
C THR A 167 0.62 -2.16 -27.19
N LEU A 168 1.58 -2.51 -26.34
CA LEU A 168 2.23 -1.55 -25.47
C LEU A 168 3.33 -0.85 -26.28
N GLN A 169 3.48 0.44 -26.05
CA GLN A 169 4.53 1.25 -26.66
C GLN A 169 5.36 1.87 -25.56
N THR A 170 6.67 1.93 -25.76
CA THR A 170 7.58 2.65 -24.87
C THR A 170 7.14 4.11 -24.77
N GLN A 171 6.93 4.57 -23.55
CA GLN A 171 6.56 5.93 -23.23
C GLN A 171 7.45 6.45 -22.10
N GLN A 172 7.63 7.77 -22.04
CA GLN A 172 8.29 8.40 -20.90
C GLN A 172 7.31 8.52 -19.74
N ILE A 173 7.82 8.25 -18.52
CA ILE A 173 7.11 8.63 -17.31
C ILE A 173 6.87 10.15 -17.36
N PRO A 174 5.66 10.65 -17.10
CA PRO A 174 5.31 12.06 -17.23
C PRO A 174 5.85 12.92 -16.07
N TYR A 175 7.05 12.59 -15.57
CA TYR A 175 7.74 13.28 -14.49
C TYR A 175 9.24 13.26 -14.75
N GLU A 176 9.91 14.36 -14.43
CA GLU A 176 11.37 14.39 -14.35
C GLU A 176 11.85 13.84 -13.01
N LEU A 177 13.12 13.42 -12.96
CA LEU A 177 13.74 12.96 -11.72
C LEU A 177 13.84 14.11 -10.72
N GLY A 178 13.03 14.07 -9.67
CA GLY A 178 12.93 15.11 -8.66
C GLY A 178 14.03 15.02 -7.61
N ASN A 179 14.37 16.19 -7.04
CA ASN A 179 15.35 16.34 -5.97
C ASN A 179 14.74 15.91 -4.62
N PRO A 180 15.37 15.01 -3.84
CA PRO A 180 14.90 14.62 -2.51
C PRO A 180 14.62 15.81 -1.57
N MET A 181 15.39 16.89 -1.68
CA MET A 181 15.23 18.10 -0.85
C MET A 181 13.95 18.90 -1.16
N GLU A 182 13.37 18.71 -2.34
CA GLU A 182 12.09 19.30 -2.75
C GLU A 182 10.91 18.35 -2.52
N ILE A 183 11.18 17.04 -2.53
CA ILE A 183 10.16 16.01 -2.31
C ILE A 183 9.85 15.84 -0.81
N ALA A 184 10.87 15.90 0.05
CA ALA A 184 10.69 15.73 1.50
C ALA A 184 9.69 16.73 2.11
N PRO A 185 9.71 18.05 1.79
CA PRO A 185 8.68 18.99 2.23
C PRO A 185 7.26 18.58 1.82
N ARG A 186 7.04 18.11 0.58
CA ARG A 186 5.72 17.68 0.10
C ARG A 186 5.17 16.50 0.89
N ILE A 187 6.03 15.55 1.26
CA ILE A 187 5.66 14.40 2.12
C ILE A 187 5.21 14.88 3.50
N ILE A 188 5.90 15.87 4.07
CA ILE A 188 5.59 16.45 5.37
C ILE A 188 4.29 17.25 5.32
N GLU A 189 4.13 18.13 4.32
CA GLU A 189 2.93 18.96 4.10
C GLU A 189 1.70 18.09 3.88
N ALA A 190 1.88 16.92 3.29
CA ALA A 190 0.84 15.91 3.12
C ALA A 190 0.47 15.15 4.42
N GLY A 191 1.05 15.51 5.56
CA GLY A 191 0.73 14.92 6.86
C GLY A 191 1.36 13.56 7.11
N ALA A 192 2.38 13.15 6.34
CA ALA A 192 3.03 11.86 6.56
C ALA A 192 3.94 11.83 7.80
N LEU A 193 4.29 13.00 8.37
CA LEU A 193 5.16 13.12 9.55
C LEU A 193 4.41 13.77 10.70
N GLU A 194 4.37 13.09 11.85
CA GLU A 194 3.93 13.65 13.13
C GLU A 194 5.14 13.68 14.08
N ILE A 195 5.40 14.83 14.69
CA ILE A 195 6.40 14.98 15.76
C ILE A 195 5.69 15.57 16.97
N ARG A 196 5.71 14.83 18.08
CA ARG A 196 5.14 15.23 19.34
C ARG A 196 6.14 15.98 20.19
N ASP A 197 5.67 17.08 20.75
CA ASP A 197 6.40 18.01 21.59
C ASP A 197 6.37 17.55 23.06
N ILE A 198 7.19 16.55 23.37
CA ILE A 198 7.19 15.86 24.67
C ILE A 198 7.51 16.81 25.83
N ASP A 199 8.52 17.66 25.66
CA ASP A 199 8.86 18.70 26.65
C ASP A 199 7.75 19.76 26.78
N GLY A 200 6.80 19.80 25.84
CA GLY A 200 5.60 20.64 25.86
C GLY A 200 4.38 19.99 26.52
N GLY A 201 4.51 18.77 27.02
CA GLY A 201 3.45 18.02 27.69
C GLY A 201 2.71 17.01 26.81
N GLU A 202 3.09 16.86 25.53
CA GLU A 202 2.52 15.83 24.67
C GLU A 202 3.08 14.44 25.03
N LYS A 203 2.27 13.39 24.82
CA LYS A 203 2.66 12.01 25.14
C LYS A 203 3.38 11.36 23.96
N PRO A 204 4.49 10.62 24.15
CA PRO A 204 5.13 9.92 23.05
C PRO A 204 4.24 8.82 22.47
N PHE A 205 4.58 8.36 21.27
CA PHE A 205 3.98 7.17 20.69
C PHE A 205 4.53 5.92 21.38
N LEU A 206 3.67 4.92 21.59
CA LEU A 206 4.10 3.54 21.86
C LEU A 206 4.15 2.80 20.54
N TYR A 207 5.34 2.41 20.08
CA TYR A 207 5.49 1.65 18.85
C TYR A 207 5.14 0.18 19.02
N SER A 208 4.89 -0.49 17.90
CA SER A 208 4.67 -1.94 17.83
C SER A 208 5.91 -2.78 18.16
N SER A 209 7.03 -2.15 18.55
CA SER A 209 8.21 -2.81 19.13
C SER A 209 8.19 -2.77 20.66
N GLY A 210 7.22 -2.10 21.27
CA GLY A 210 7.18 -1.82 22.70
C GLY A 210 7.98 -0.58 23.12
N ASN A 211 8.75 0.02 22.21
CA ASN A 211 9.53 1.24 22.50
C ASN A 211 8.66 2.50 22.39
N TRP A 212 9.07 3.53 23.12
CA TRP A 212 8.46 4.85 23.08
C TRP A 212 9.26 5.79 22.19
N GLY A 213 8.61 6.71 21.49
CA GLY A 213 9.31 7.75 20.74
C GLY A 213 8.46 8.97 20.39
N PRO A 214 9.09 10.10 20.02
CA PRO A 214 8.40 11.37 19.80
C PRO A 214 7.92 11.55 18.35
N GLY A 215 8.39 10.77 17.38
CA GLY A 215 8.06 10.96 15.96
C GLY A 215 7.41 9.74 15.30
N TYR A 216 6.54 9.94 14.33
CA TYR A 216 5.92 8.88 13.54
C TYR A 216 5.86 9.25 12.06
N LEU A 217 6.21 8.30 11.20
CA LEU A 217 6.11 8.42 9.74
C LEU A 217 5.10 7.44 9.18
N MET A 218 4.29 7.92 8.22
CA MET A 218 3.23 7.13 7.61
C MET A 218 3.11 7.35 6.10
N ILE A 219 4.06 6.82 5.31
CA ILE A 219 4.00 6.98 3.85
C ILE A 219 2.81 6.21 3.27
N LYS A 220 2.48 5.03 3.80
CA LYS A 220 1.23 4.33 3.40
C LYS A 220 -0.06 5.10 3.66
N GLY A 221 -0.06 6.11 4.54
CA GLY A 221 -1.20 7.01 4.72
C GLY A 221 -1.41 7.93 3.53
N LEU A 222 -0.39 8.13 2.69
CA LEU A 222 -0.49 8.94 1.47
C LEU A 222 -1.32 8.28 0.36
N VAL A 223 -1.78 7.03 0.53
CA VAL A 223 -2.84 6.47 -0.35
C VAL A 223 -4.10 7.34 -0.32
N GLY A 224 -4.32 8.06 0.79
CA GLY A 224 -5.33 9.10 0.94
C GLY A 224 -5.20 10.23 -0.06
N GLN A 225 -4.00 10.53 -0.55
CA GLN A 225 -3.71 11.58 -1.54
C GLN A 225 -3.15 10.94 -2.81
N PRO A 226 -4.01 10.39 -3.70
CA PRO A 226 -3.57 9.45 -4.70
C PRO A 226 -2.60 10.05 -5.73
N HIS A 227 -2.80 11.32 -6.09
CA HIS A 227 -1.90 12.04 -6.99
C HIS A 227 -0.47 12.15 -6.44
N LEU A 228 -0.33 12.43 -5.14
CA LEU A 228 0.98 12.46 -4.48
C LEU A 228 1.59 11.06 -4.41
N MET A 229 0.82 10.04 -4.06
CA MET A 229 1.29 8.65 -4.05
C MET A 229 1.81 8.22 -5.44
N LYS A 230 1.07 8.50 -6.52
CA LYS A 230 1.48 8.20 -7.90
C LYS A 230 2.75 8.94 -8.29
N TYR A 231 2.86 10.22 -7.93
CA TYR A 231 4.10 10.99 -8.12
C TYR A 231 5.29 10.35 -7.40
N LEU A 232 5.16 9.98 -6.13
CA LEU A 232 6.24 9.34 -5.36
C LEU A 232 6.65 7.99 -5.96
N CYS A 233 5.68 7.19 -6.41
CA CYS A 233 5.94 5.91 -7.08
C CYS A 233 6.65 6.09 -8.43
N ALA A 234 6.28 7.12 -9.20
CA ALA A 234 7.01 7.48 -10.42
C ALA A 234 8.45 7.90 -10.12
N GLN A 235 8.69 8.65 -9.02
CA GLN A 235 10.04 9.00 -8.56
C GLN A 235 10.88 7.77 -8.19
N VAL A 236 10.26 6.75 -7.61
CA VAL A 236 10.93 5.46 -7.37
C VAL A 236 11.26 4.79 -8.72
N ALA A 237 10.28 4.66 -9.61
CA ALA A 237 10.46 3.97 -10.89
C ALA A 237 11.55 4.61 -11.77
N LEU A 238 11.66 5.94 -11.78
CA LEU A 238 12.74 6.67 -12.47
C LEU A 238 14.16 6.32 -11.96
N ARG A 239 14.28 5.82 -10.73
CA ARG A 239 15.56 5.40 -10.11
C ARG A 239 15.84 3.91 -10.31
N VAL A 240 14.83 3.11 -10.67
CA VAL A 240 14.95 1.67 -10.85
C VAL A 240 15.46 1.37 -12.27
N PRO A 241 16.48 0.49 -12.43
CA PRO A 241 16.96 0.07 -13.73
C PRO A 241 15.97 -0.91 -14.37
N LYS A 242 15.03 -0.39 -15.17
CA LYS A 242 13.91 -1.16 -15.75
C LYS A 242 14.30 -2.47 -16.45
N ASP A 243 15.46 -2.52 -17.10
CA ASP A 243 15.94 -3.71 -17.84
C ASP A 243 16.42 -4.85 -16.92
N ARG A 244 16.44 -4.60 -15.61
CA ARG A 244 16.75 -5.59 -14.56
C ARG A 244 15.51 -6.06 -13.80
N VAL A 245 14.30 -5.69 -14.24
CA VAL A 245 13.05 -6.05 -13.59
C VAL A 245 12.14 -6.77 -14.57
N ASP A 246 11.84 -8.02 -14.29
CA ASP A 246 10.91 -8.83 -15.08
C ASP A 246 9.51 -8.80 -14.46
N PHE A 247 9.40 -8.78 -13.13
CA PHE A 247 8.14 -8.59 -12.41
C PHE A 247 8.32 -7.86 -11.07
N VAL A 248 7.21 -7.32 -10.54
CA VAL A 248 7.19 -6.57 -9.28
C VAL A 248 6.49 -7.36 -8.18
N VAL A 249 7.04 -7.32 -6.97
CA VAL A 249 6.52 -7.98 -5.77
C VAL A 249 6.18 -6.93 -4.71
N GLY A 250 4.90 -6.68 -4.44
CA GLY A 250 4.46 -5.77 -3.38
C GLY A 250 4.34 -6.46 -2.02
N ASN A 251 4.91 -5.88 -0.96
CA ASN A 251 4.73 -6.38 0.40
C ASN A 251 3.38 -5.97 0.99
N VAL A 252 2.69 -6.91 1.64
CA VAL A 252 1.44 -6.62 2.35
C VAL A 252 1.71 -5.91 3.68
N THR A 253 1.03 -4.81 4.04
CA THR A 253 0.03 -4.04 3.24
C THR A 253 0.64 -2.85 2.50
N GLY A 254 1.75 -2.31 3.00
CA GLY A 254 2.28 -1.01 2.61
C GLY A 254 2.81 -0.94 1.17
N GLY A 255 3.34 -2.05 0.67
CA GLY A 255 3.92 -2.19 -0.65
C GLY A 255 2.94 -2.54 -1.78
N LEU A 256 1.65 -2.83 -1.51
CA LEU A 256 0.70 -3.18 -2.59
C LEU A 256 0.52 -2.02 -3.58
N ILE A 257 0.06 -0.87 -3.10
CA ILE A 257 -0.22 0.29 -3.95
C ILE A 257 1.08 0.82 -4.57
N PRO A 258 2.17 1.03 -3.82
CA PRO A 258 3.43 1.45 -4.43
C PRO A 258 3.97 0.45 -5.44
N GLY A 259 3.87 -0.85 -5.17
CA GLY A 259 4.33 -1.89 -6.09
C GLY A 259 3.52 -1.89 -7.39
N TRP A 260 2.20 -1.73 -7.31
CA TRP A 260 1.34 -1.62 -8.48
C TRP A 260 1.68 -0.39 -9.34
N GLU A 261 1.86 0.77 -8.71
CA GLU A 261 2.18 2.02 -9.41
C GLU A 261 3.60 2.02 -9.99
N ILE A 262 4.60 1.55 -9.25
CA ILE A 262 5.97 1.39 -9.77
C ILE A 262 5.95 0.45 -10.97
N ARG A 263 5.21 -0.67 -10.88
CA ARG A 263 5.03 -1.58 -12.02
C ARG A 263 4.42 -0.86 -13.22
N ASN A 264 3.34 -0.09 -13.05
CA ASN A 264 2.71 0.66 -14.16
C ASN A 264 3.72 1.58 -14.86
N ASN A 265 4.59 2.24 -14.08
CA ASN A 265 5.65 3.09 -14.62
C ASN A 265 6.74 2.29 -15.35
N LEU A 266 7.13 1.12 -14.84
CA LEU A 266 8.09 0.23 -15.52
C LEU A 266 7.51 -0.33 -16.83
N GLU A 267 6.26 -0.79 -16.83
CA GLU A 267 5.52 -1.23 -18.02
C GLU A 267 5.51 -0.14 -19.10
N MET A 268 5.24 1.11 -18.70
CA MET A 268 5.27 2.28 -19.59
C MET A 268 6.66 2.48 -20.21
N GLN A 269 7.72 2.43 -19.40
CA GLN A 269 9.08 2.66 -19.89
C GLN A 269 9.62 1.49 -20.74
N LYS A 270 9.21 0.26 -20.46
CA LYS A 270 9.65 -0.91 -21.22
C LYS A 270 8.84 -1.08 -22.50
N GLY A 271 7.56 -0.67 -22.50
CA GLY A 271 6.65 -0.96 -23.60
C GLY A 271 6.24 -2.43 -23.67
N GLU A 272 6.34 -3.15 -22.55
CA GLU A 272 5.98 -4.57 -22.41
C GLU A 272 5.27 -4.80 -21.07
N GLU A 273 4.49 -5.88 -20.99
CA GLU A 273 3.73 -6.18 -19.78
C GLU A 273 4.67 -6.63 -18.66
N VAL A 274 4.53 -6.01 -17.49
CA VAL A 274 5.32 -6.36 -16.29
C VAL A 274 4.35 -7.00 -15.29
N PRO A 275 4.52 -8.26 -14.86
CA PRO A 275 3.60 -8.89 -13.91
C PRO A 275 3.67 -8.25 -12.53
N PHE A 276 2.58 -8.37 -11.77
CA PHE A 276 2.51 -7.91 -10.39
C PHE A 276 2.11 -9.05 -9.46
N VAL A 277 2.94 -9.31 -8.46
CA VAL A 277 2.72 -10.32 -7.42
C VAL A 277 2.74 -9.60 -6.08
N TYR A 278 2.10 -10.15 -5.05
CA TYR A 278 2.27 -9.63 -3.70
C TYR A 278 2.57 -10.74 -2.68
N VAL A 279 3.22 -10.38 -1.57
CA VAL A 279 3.60 -11.32 -0.51
C VAL A 279 2.75 -11.06 0.73
N GLU A 280 2.00 -12.09 1.14
CA GLU A 280 1.37 -12.17 2.45
C GLU A 280 2.25 -12.96 3.42
N GLY A 281 2.27 -12.54 4.68
CA GLY A 281 3.03 -13.22 5.75
C GLY A 281 4.37 -12.54 6.04
N SER A 282 4.71 -12.47 7.33
CA SER A 282 5.89 -11.75 7.81
C SER A 282 7.16 -12.60 7.85
N ARG A 283 7.06 -13.92 7.64
CA ARG A 283 8.17 -14.88 7.72
C ARG A 283 8.28 -15.69 6.43
N VAL A 284 9.50 -16.08 6.07
CA VAL A 284 9.75 -16.89 4.85
C VAL A 284 8.98 -18.21 4.86
N SER A 285 8.95 -18.91 6.00
CA SER A 285 8.26 -20.22 6.13
C SER A 285 6.74 -20.13 6.08
N GLU A 286 6.18 -18.95 6.36
CA GLU A 286 4.73 -18.71 6.42
C GLU A 286 4.25 -17.87 5.21
N GLY A 287 5.19 -17.37 4.41
CA GLY A 287 4.95 -16.42 3.34
C GLY A 287 4.30 -17.05 2.11
N ARG A 288 3.30 -16.36 1.56
CA ARG A 288 2.59 -16.75 0.33
C ARG A 288 2.75 -15.67 -0.73
N MET A 289 3.14 -16.06 -1.93
CA MET A 289 3.18 -15.18 -3.10
C MET A 289 1.85 -15.31 -3.84
N ILE A 290 1.10 -14.22 -3.95
CA ILE A 290 -0.21 -14.20 -4.60
C ILE A 290 -0.10 -13.58 -5.99
N GLY A 291 -0.72 -14.22 -6.99
CA GLY A 291 -0.63 -13.85 -8.40
C GLY A 291 0.57 -14.44 -9.14
N GLU A 292 1.37 -15.29 -8.47
CA GLU A 292 2.52 -15.98 -9.06
C GLU A 292 2.16 -17.38 -9.57
N GLU A 293 1.38 -18.13 -8.80
CA GLU A 293 1.00 -19.51 -9.16
C GLU A 293 0.11 -19.52 -10.41
N ASP A 294 0.38 -20.47 -11.32
CA ASP A 294 -0.27 -20.60 -12.65
C ASP A 294 -0.19 -19.33 -13.54
N ASN A 295 0.70 -18.39 -13.22
CA ASN A 295 0.92 -17.19 -14.02
C ASN A 295 2.00 -17.41 -15.09
N HIS A 296 1.56 -17.59 -16.34
CA HIS A 296 2.46 -17.79 -17.49
C HIS A 296 3.42 -16.63 -17.79
N LEU A 297 3.17 -15.44 -17.20
CA LEU A 297 4.03 -14.27 -17.34
C LEU A 297 5.21 -14.26 -16.36
N VAL A 298 5.19 -15.10 -15.32
CA VAL A 298 6.25 -15.19 -14.30
C VAL A 298 6.92 -16.57 -14.40
N ARG A 299 8.23 -16.60 -14.58
CA ARG A 299 9.02 -17.82 -14.83
C ARG A 299 10.20 -17.92 -13.88
N LYS A 300 10.61 -19.16 -13.56
CA LYS A 300 11.85 -19.38 -12.79
C LYS A 300 13.02 -18.69 -13.47
N GLY A 301 13.84 -18.02 -12.68
CA GLY A 301 14.96 -17.19 -13.14
C GLY A 301 14.61 -15.74 -13.42
N ASP A 302 13.33 -15.36 -13.48
CA ASP A 302 12.91 -13.97 -13.66
C ASP A 302 13.39 -13.09 -12.49
N LYS A 303 13.73 -11.85 -12.81
CA LYS A 303 14.25 -10.87 -11.86
C LYS A 303 13.11 -10.13 -11.17
N SER A 304 13.03 -10.26 -9.85
CA SER A 304 11.98 -9.61 -9.06
C SER A 304 12.45 -8.29 -8.46
N LEU A 305 11.54 -7.30 -8.45
CA LEU A 305 11.68 -6.07 -7.68
C LEU A 305 10.74 -6.12 -6.47
N VAL A 306 11.28 -6.22 -5.26
CA VAL A 306 10.49 -6.20 -4.02
C VAL A 306 10.22 -4.77 -3.59
N VAL A 307 8.95 -4.44 -3.33
CA VAL A 307 8.50 -3.07 -3.04
C VAL A 307 7.88 -2.97 -1.66
N GLU A 308 8.30 -1.95 -0.91
CA GLU A 308 7.73 -1.52 0.37
C GLU A 308 7.55 0.00 0.38
N GLU A 309 6.54 0.54 1.06
CA GLU A 309 6.38 2.02 1.17
C GLU A 309 7.53 2.69 1.95
N LEU A 310 7.98 2.03 3.02
CA LEU A 310 9.00 2.54 3.94
C LEU A 310 9.87 1.40 4.46
N VAL A 311 11.19 1.57 4.38
CA VAL A 311 12.17 0.63 4.92
C VAL A 311 12.88 1.23 6.13
N ASN A 312 12.66 0.63 7.32
CA ASN A 312 13.43 0.94 8.53
C ASN A 312 14.58 -0.05 8.74
N PHE A 313 14.28 -1.28 9.16
CA PHE A 313 15.27 -2.33 9.46
C PHE A 313 15.42 -3.38 8.36
N LEU A 314 14.76 -3.21 7.20
CA LEU A 314 14.82 -4.12 6.04
C LEU A 314 14.24 -5.54 6.23
N GLN A 315 13.76 -5.91 7.42
CA GLN A 315 13.31 -7.28 7.71
C GLN A 315 12.22 -7.79 6.74
N THR A 316 11.12 -7.05 6.56
CA THR A 316 10.02 -7.46 5.66
C THR A 316 10.51 -7.60 4.22
N THR A 317 11.26 -6.62 3.72
CA THR A 317 11.87 -6.65 2.39
C THR A 317 12.77 -7.87 2.21
N THR A 318 13.64 -8.14 3.18
CA THR A 318 14.55 -9.29 3.16
C THR A 318 13.79 -10.61 3.14
N ASN A 319 12.73 -10.74 3.94
CA ASN A 319 11.92 -11.96 3.96
C ASN A 319 11.26 -12.23 2.60
N SER A 320 10.71 -11.20 1.94
CA SER A 320 10.12 -11.34 0.61
C SER A 320 11.15 -11.65 -0.49
N VAL A 321 12.37 -11.09 -0.38
CA VAL A 321 13.49 -11.47 -1.27
C VAL A 321 13.85 -12.93 -1.06
N LEU A 322 14.03 -13.38 0.19
CA LEU A 322 14.39 -14.77 0.48
C LEU A 322 13.31 -15.75 0.03
N LEU A 323 12.03 -15.38 0.21
CA LEU A 323 10.90 -16.14 -0.33
C LEU A 323 10.95 -16.21 -1.86
N SER A 324 11.21 -15.09 -2.54
CA SER A 324 11.35 -15.05 -4.00
C SER A 324 12.50 -15.95 -4.49
N ARG A 325 13.65 -15.92 -3.81
CA ARG A 325 14.79 -16.81 -4.09
C ARG A 325 14.42 -18.27 -3.88
N HIS A 326 13.72 -18.59 -2.79
CA HIS A 326 13.24 -19.94 -2.51
C HIS A 326 12.28 -20.47 -3.60
N ARG A 327 11.50 -19.59 -4.24
CA ARG A 327 10.64 -19.91 -5.38
C ARG A 327 11.40 -20.04 -6.72
N GLY A 328 12.69 -19.70 -6.74
CA GLY A 328 13.57 -19.84 -7.91
C GLY A 328 13.73 -18.57 -8.75
N TYR A 329 13.44 -17.39 -8.18
CA TYR A 329 13.58 -16.09 -8.86
C TYR A 329 14.93 -15.42 -8.57
N ASP A 330 15.41 -14.57 -9.49
CA ASP A 330 16.59 -13.72 -9.26
C ASP A 330 16.20 -12.46 -8.49
N ALA A 331 16.07 -12.58 -7.17
CA ALA A 331 15.71 -11.44 -6.31
C ALA A 331 16.95 -10.75 -5.74
N LYS A 332 17.30 -9.59 -6.30
CA LYS A 332 18.40 -8.71 -5.84
C LYS A 332 17.99 -7.25 -5.70
N LEU A 333 16.80 -6.89 -6.18
CA LEU A 333 16.34 -5.52 -6.25
C LEU A 333 15.22 -5.28 -5.24
N ALA A 334 15.33 -4.19 -4.51
CA ALA A 334 14.27 -3.67 -3.67
C ALA A 334 14.04 -2.19 -3.98
N ALA A 335 12.82 -1.72 -3.75
CA ALA A 335 12.49 -0.32 -3.90
C ALA A 335 11.55 0.16 -2.79
N THR A 336 11.70 1.44 -2.42
CA THR A 336 10.86 2.07 -1.40
C THR A 336 10.72 3.56 -1.60
N ILE A 337 9.67 4.18 -1.08
CA ILE A 337 9.56 5.65 -1.14
C ILE A 337 10.54 6.26 -0.12
N LEU A 338 10.54 5.74 1.10
CA LEU A 338 11.34 6.26 2.21
C LEU A 338 12.24 5.20 2.83
N HIS A 339 13.55 5.51 2.95
CA HIS A 339 14.52 4.65 3.64
C HIS A 339 15.09 5.32 4.90
N TYR A 340 15.02 4.67 6.06
CA TYR A 340 15.56 5.26 7.30
C TYR A 340 17.08 5.36 7.33
N LYS A 341 17.79 4.63 6.45
CA LYS A 341 19.26 4.47 6.52
C LYS A 341 19.72 3.94 7.88
N ASN A 342 18.92 3.07 8.49
CA ASN A 342 19.31 2.41 9.73
C ASN A 342 20.59 1.58 9.50
N PRO A 343 21.61 1.66 10.37
CA PRO A 343 22.83 0.87 10.22
C PRO A 343 22.59 -0.63 10.07
N ILE A 344 21.56 -1.18 10.74
CA ILE A 344 21.16 -2.59 10.62
C ILE A 344 20.68 -2.89 9.20
N ALA A 345 19.85 -2.02 8.62
CA ALA A 345 19.37 -2.18 7.25
C ALA A 345 20.52 -2.10 6.24
N LEU A 346 21.44 -1.14 6.40
CA LEU A 346 22.61 -1.00 5.53
C LEU A 346 23.49 -2.26 5.54
N LYS A 347 23.70 -2.85 6.72
CA LYS A 347 24.43 -4.11 6.87
C LYS A 347 23.69 -5.26 6.16
N GLN A 348 22.38 -5.39 6.38
CA GLN A 348 21.58 -6.46 5.75
C GLN A 348 21.53 -6.34 4.22
N LEU A 349 21.51 -5.13 3.67
CA LEU A 349 21.61 -4.93 2.21
C LEU A 349 22.89 -5.58 1.67
N GLY A 350 24.04 -5.35 2.31
CA GLY A 350 25.30 -5.96 1.93
C GLY A 350 25.33 -7.48 2.11
N GLU A 351 24.89 -7.98 3.27
CA GLU A 351 24.87 -9.42 3.60
C GLU A 351 24.01 -10.24 2.64
N HIS A 352 22.88 -9.67 2.19
CA HIS A 352 21.97 -10.34 1.26
C HIS A 352 22.19 -9.99 -0.20
N GLY A 353 23.17 -9.13 -0.53
CA GLY A 353 23.45 -8.68 -1.89
C GLY A 353 22.25 -7.96 -2.53
N LEU A 354 21.65 -7.04 -1.79
CA LEU A 354 20.46 -6.28 -2.19
C LEU A 354 20.81 -4.85 -2.59
N GLU A 355 20.25 -4.41 -3.71
CA GLU A 355 20.23 -3.02 -4.12
C GLU A 355 18.88 -2.40 -3.76
N LEU A 356 18.89 -1.32 -2.98
CA LEU A 356 17.69 -0.60 -2.56
C LEU A 356 17.59 0.75 -3.27
N PHE A 357 16.56 0.92 -4.09
CA PHE A 357 16.21 2.19 -4.73
C PHE A 357 15.20 2.96 -3.86
N TYR A 358 15.45 4.24 -3.60
CA TYR A 358 14.54 5.06 -2.79
C TYR A 358 14.51 6.53 -3.19
N VAL A 359 13.42 7.24 -2.83
CA VAL A 359 13.23 8.65 -3.16
C VAL A 359 13.86 9.55 -2.10
N VAL A 360 13.45 9.38 -0.85
CA VAL A 360 13.92 10.17 0.29
C VAL A 360 14.43 9.26 1.39
N SER A 361 15.32 9.80 2.22
CA SER A 361 15.74 9.16 3.45
C SER A 361 15.17 9.87 4.69
N LEU A 362 15.17 9.18 5.84
CA LEU A 362 14.76 9.82 7.10
C LEU A 362 15.56 11.11 7.39
N PRO A 363 16.89 11.17 7.21
CA PRO A 363 17.62 12.44 7.32
C PRO A 363 17.05 13.57 6.46
N ASP A 364 16.70 13.30 5.19
CA ASP A 364 16.13 14.31 4.28
C ASP A 364 14.79 14.85 4.82
N ILE A 365 13.97 13.97 5.43
CA ILE A 365 12.72 14.32 6.09
C ILE A 365 12.95 15.16 7.34
N ILE A 366 13.90 14.80 8.20
CA ILE A 366 14.18 15.58 9.42
C ILE A 366 14.75 16.96 9.05
N ASP A 367 15.63 17.03 8.05
CA ASP A 367 16.18 18.31 7.56
C ASP A 367 15.08 19.20 6.96
N ALA A 368 14.09 18.62 6.28
CA ALA A 368 12.92 19.34 5.81
C ALA A 368 12.01 19.79 6.97
N ALA A 369 11.80 18.94 7.98
CA ALA A 369 11.01 19.26 9.16
C ALA A 369 11.60 20.42 9.97
N GLU A 370 12.93 20.47 10.11
CA GLU A 370 13.65 21.55 10.82
C GLU A 370 13.47 22.93 10.15
N ARG A 371 13.31 22.95 8.82
CA ARG A 371 13.05 24.17 8.03
C ARG A 371 11.56 24.51 7.92
N SER A 372 10.67 23.62 8.36
CA SER A 372 9.23 23.79 8.23
C SER A 372 8.65 24.54 9.42
N PRO A 373 7.77 25.54 9.21
CA PRO A 373 7.06 26.20 10.29
C PRO A 373 6.00 25.30 10.97
N MET A 374 5.73 24.10 10.42
CA MET A 374 4.77 23.14 10.98
C MET A 374 5.23 22.53 12.31
N PHE A 375 6.53 22.51 12.58
CA PHE A 375 7.09 21.87 13.78
C PHE A 375 7.83 22.88 14.65
N LYS A 376 7.71 22.71 15.96
CA LYS A 376 8.52 23.48 16.92
C LYS A 376 9.98 23.02 16.81
N PRO A 377 10.96 23.93 16.71
CA PRO A 377 12.38 23.55 16.61
C PRO A 377 12.85 22.59 17.73
N ARG A 378 12.34 22.78 18.95
CA ARG A 378 12.65 21.89 20.10
C ARG A 378 12.13 20.47 19.92
N ALA A 379 10.98 20.28 19.29
CA ALA A 379 10.40 18.96 19.05
C ALA A 379 11.21 18.19 17.99
N VAL A 380 11.63 18.88 16.93
CA VAL A 380 12.52 18.30 15.91
C VAL A 380 13.88 17.92 16.51
N ALA A 381 14.46 18.79 17.34
CA ALA A 381 15.72 18.52 18.05
C ALA A 381 15.61 17.34 19.04
N ASP A 382 14.47 17.20 19.72
CA ASP A 382 14.20 16.03 20.58
C ASP A 382 14.06 14.74 19.76
N TYR A 383 13.41 14.81 18.58
CA TYR A 383 13.33 13.66 17.68
C TYR A 383 14.71 13.24 17.15
N ARG A 384 15.60 14.18 16.83
CA ARG A 384 17.01 13.85 16.47
C ARG A 384 17.72 13.11 17.60
N ARG A 385 17.61 13.60 18.85
CA ARG A 385 18.18 12.91 20.04
C ARG A 385 17.63 11.51 20.21
N PHE A 386 16.32 11.33 20.00
CA PHE A 386 15.70 10.01 20.00
C PHE A 386 16.32 9.10 18.95
N LEU A 387 16.52 9.57 17.71
CA LEU A 387 17.05 8.74 16.62
C LEU A 387 18.51 8.30 16.85
N GLU A 388 19.30 9.07 17.60
CA GLU A 388 20.67 8.70 17.99
C GLU A 388 20.70 7.55 19.00
N ASN A 389 19.84 7.59 20.02
CA ASN A 389 19.77 6.53 21.02
C ASN A 389 18.35 6.40 21.60
N PRO A 390 17.46 5.63 20.93
CA PRO A 390 16.06 5.49 21.34
C PRO A 390 15.91 4.99 22.78
N LEU A 391 16.72 4.00 23.19
CA LEU A 391 16.65 3.38 24.51
C LEU A 391 17.10 4.33 25.63
N LYS A 392 18.16 5.11 25.39
CA LYS A 392 18.57 6.15 26.34
C LYS A 392 17.52 7.26 26.43
N TRP A 393 16.99 7.72 25.29
CA TRP A 393 15.98 8.77 25.25
C TRP A 393 14.74 8.42 26.08
N GLN A 394 14.24 7.18 25.96
CA GLN A 394 13.09 6.75 26.75
C GLN A 394 13.43 6.58 28.24
N ALA A 395 14.61 6.05 28.57
CA ALA A 395 15.04 5.84 29.95
C ALA A 395 15.22 7.17 30.70
N ASP A 396 15.84 8.16 30.07
CA ASP A 396 16.03 9.51 30.62
C ASP A 396 14.69 10.22 30.91
N ARG A 397 13.59 9.74 30.31
CA ARG A 397 12.23 10.27 30.44
C ARG A 397 11.30 9.38 31.26
N GLY A 398 11.81 8.32 31.88
CA GLY A 398 11.02 7.41 32.71
C GLY A 398 10.08 6.50 31.94
N TYR A 399 10.30 6.30 30.63
CA TYR A 399 9.52 5.39 29.81
C TYR A 399 10.17 4.01 29.74
N GLU A 400 9.52 3.02 30.34
CA GLU A 400 9.93 1.63 30.23
C GLU A 400 9.41 0.98 28.94
N PRO A 401 10.20 0.14 28.24
CA PRO A 401 9.71 -0.62 27.11
C PRO A 401 8.56 -1.56 27.52
N VAL A 402 7.49 -1.58 26.73
CA VAL A 402 6.33 -2.44 26.98
C VAL A 402 6.54 -3.79 26.29
N ARG A 403 6.80 -4.84 27.08
CA ARG A 403 7.05 -6.21 26.57
C ARG A 403 5.88 -6.81 25.77
N GLU A 404 4.64 -6.38 26.03
CA GLU A 404 3.44 -6.94 25.39
C GLU A 404 3.04 -6.24 24.07
N GLY A 405 3.72 -5.15 23.69
CA GLY A 405 3.39 -4.37 22.49
C GLY A 405 4.24 -4.69 21.26
N GLY A 406 5.25 -5.54 21.41
CA GLY A 406 6.19 -5.95 20.37
C GLY A 406 5.61 -7.00 19.43
N THR A 407 5.63 -6.80 18.12
CA THR A 407 5.61 -7.95 17.21
C THR A 407 6.82 -8.83 17.58
N ARG A 408 6.55 -10.05 18.06
CA ARG A 408 7.57 -11.00 18.57
C ARG A 408 8.61 -11.36 17.52
#